data_AF-A0A522X8W4-F1
#
_entry.id   AF-A0A522X8W4-F1
#
_cell.length_a   1.000
_cell.length_b   1.000
_cell.length_c   1.000
_cell.angle_alpha   90.00
_cell.angle_beta   90.00
_cell.angle_gamma   90.00
#
_symmetry.space_group_name_H-M   'P 1'
#
loop_
_entity.id
_entity.type
_entity.pdbx_description
1 polymer ?
#
loop_
_entity_poly.entity_id
_entity_poly.type
_entity_poly.pdbx_seq_one_letter_code
_entity_poly.pdbx_strand_id
1 'polypeptide(L)'
;MINNIIEIWYWTIILATLIGVVMYWGIGYARDLWSSLMGQRNAWQTGGSNGKAMEPYSRRMVTIHWLTLALLIVTWYLGDVLVDARNEKSATLTGYFAHVLAGGAVLLLTLLRLTYRSVDKIPPPLGFALMDMVAGGVHYLLYILLILLSLSGFMTLLTSSVGEALLVVDAGLLPTKYTGPGVIPHAVHETLVTVLITVVAMHILGVIKHQFIMKDGLMRRMSLRKKGGRSA
;
A
#
# COMPACT_ATOMS: atom_id res chain seq x y z
N MET A 1 5.06 0.47 -28.79
CA MET A 1 5.07 -0.99 -29.05
C MET A 1 6.43 -1.51 -28.63
N ILE A 2 6.49 -2.57 -27.82
CA ILE A 2 7.76 -3.20 -27.41
C ILE A 2 8.28 -3.95 -28.65
N ASN A 3 9.29 -3.38 -29.31
CA ASN A 3 9.70 -3.82 -30.65
C ASN A 3 11.01 -4.63 -30.62
N ASN A 4 11.63 -4.80 -29.45
CA ASN A 4 12.91 -5.49 -29.33
C ASN A 4 12.87 -6.54 -28.22
N ILE A 5 13.41 -7.72 -28.51
CA ILE A 5 13.56 -8.82 -27.56
C ILE A 5 14.32 -8.35 -26.31
N ILE A 6 15.28 -7.43 -26.46
CA ILE A 6 16.06 -6.84 -25.36
C ILE A 6 15.17 -6.08 -24.37
N GLU A 7 14.11 -5.43 -24.86
CA GLU A 7 13.18 -4.65 -24.03
C GLU A 7 12.27 -5.59 -23.22
N ILE A 8 11.83 -6.72 -23.80
CA ILE A 8 11.14 -7.78 -23.07
C ILE A 8 12.02 -8.37 -21.97
N TRP A 9 13.31 -8.62 -22.26
CA TRP A 9 14.28 -9.10 -21.27
C TRP A 9 14.51 -8.09 -20.14
N TYR A 10 14.57 -6.79 -20.46
CA TYR A 10 14.71 -5.74 -19.47
C TYR A 10 13.52 -5.68 -18.51
N TRP A 11 12.28 -5.72 -19.05
CA TRP A 11 11.07 -5.69 -18.23
C TRP A 11 10.85 -6.97 -17.43
N THR A 12 11.18 -8.14 -17.99
CA THR A 12 11.12 -9.41 -17.26
C THR A 12 12.14 -9.48 -16.13
N ILE A 13 13.35 -8.96 -16.32
CA ILE A 13 14.38 -8.87 -15.25
C ILE A 13 13.93 -7.91 -14.15
N ILE A 14 13.39 -6.74 -14.49
CA ILE A 14 12.86 -5.80 -13.49
C ILE A 14 11.70 -6.42 -12.73
N LEU A 15 10.74 -7.05 -13.43
CA LEU A 15 9.60 -7.72 -12.82
C LEU A 15 10.05 -8.88 -11.92
N ALA A 16 10.99 -9.70 -12.37
CA ALA A 16 11.56 -10.80 -11.57
C ALA A 16 12.34 -10.28 -10.36
N THR A 17 13.00 -9.13 -10.46
CA THR A 17 13.70 -8.48 -9.34
C THR A 17 12.70 -7.93 -8.33
N LEU A 18 11.63 -7.28 -8.79
CA LEU A 18 10.55 -6.79 -7.93
C LEU A 18 9.80 -7.94 -7.25
N ILE A 19 9.49 -9.02 -7.98
CA ILE A 19 8.94 -10.26 -7.44
C ILE A 19 9.92 -10.88 -6.45
N GLY A 20 11.22 -10.93 -6.76
CA GLY A 20 12.27 -11.44 -5.89
C GLY A 20 12.40 -10.63 -4.58
N VAL A 21 12.27 -9.31 -4.64
CA VAL A 21 12.21 -8.44 -3.45
C VAL A 21 10.93 -8.71 -2.66
N VAL A 22 9.77 -8.77 -3.31
CA VAL A 22 8.49 -9.09 -2.65
C VAL A 22 8.51 -10.48 -2.02
N MET A 23 9.12 -11.48 -2.69
CA MET A 23 9.30 -12.84 -2.20
C MET A 23 10.33 -12.90 -1.06
N TYR A 24 11.46 -12.21 -1.16
CA TYR A 24 12.49 -12.16 -0.11
C TYR A 24 11.93 -11.56 1.18
N TRP A 25 11.17 -10.47 1.05
CA TRP A 25 10.46 -9.85 2.17
C TRP A 25 9.26 -10.70 2.64
N GLY A 26 8.55 -11.34 1.72
CA GLY A 26 7.46 -12.26 2.01
C GLY A 26 7.89 -13.51 2.76
N ILE A 27 9.07 -14.06 2.43
CA ILE A 27 9.68 -15.21 3.11
C ILE A 27 10.20 -14.79 4.49
N GLY A 28 10.85 -13.63 4.60
CA GLY A 28 11.25 -13.07 5.89
C GLY A 28 10.06 -12.85 6.82
N TYR A 29 8.96 -12.32 6.29
CA TYR A 29 7.73 -12.11 7.03
C TYR A 29 6.99 -13.41 7.35
N ALA A 30 6.93 -14.38 6.43
CA ALA A 30 6.35 -15.70 6.69
C ALA A 30 7.14 -16.45 7.76
N ARG A 31 8.47 -16.29 7.77
CA ARG A 31 9.34 -16.81 8.84
C ARG A 31 9.07 -16.12 10.17
N ASP A 32 8.88 -14.81 10.19
CA ASP A 32 8.58 -14.05 11.40
C ASP A 32 7.15 -14.31 11.92
N LEU A 33 6.21 -14.56 11.02
CA LEU A 33 4.85 -15.02 11.32
C LEU A 33 4.89 -16.44 11.89
N TRP A 34 5.61 -17.35 11.23
CA TRP A 34 5.79 -18.72 11.68
C TRP A 34 6.49 -18.80 13.04
N SER A 35 7.52 -17.98 13.27
CA SER A 35 8.19 -17.90 14.57
C SER A 35 7.29 -17.29 15.64
N SER A 36 6.40 -16.35 15.29
CA SER A 36 5.36 -15.84 16.19
C SER A 36 4.30 -16.88 16.53
N LEU A 37 3.87 -17.68 15.54
CA LEU A 37 2.91 -18.78 15.71
C LEU A 37 3.47 -19.90 16.61
N MET A 38 4.76 -20.22 16.45
CA MET A 38 5.41 -21.30 17.19
C MET A 38 6.01 -20.82 18.53
N GLY A 39 6.29 -19.53 18.68
CA GLY A 39 6.94 -18.93 19.86
C GLY A 39 6.00 -18.40 20.95
N GLN A 40 4.69 -18.31 20.70
CA GLN A 40 3.73 -17.70 21.64
C GLN A 40 3.33 -18.56 22.84
N ARG A 41 3.92 -19.74 23.07
CA ARG A 41 3.67 -20.52 24.30
C ARG A 41 4.27 -19.93 25.58
N ASN A 42 5.31 -19.09 25.50
CA ASN A 42 6.13 -18.76 26.68
C ASN A 42 6.04 -17.30 27.17
N ALA A 43 5.47 -16.37 26.40
CA ALA A 43 5.49 -14.93 26.72
C ALA A 43 4.33 -14.47 27.64
N TRP A 44 3.29 -15.29 27.82
CA TRP A 44 2.13 -14.93 28.65
C TRP A 44 2.32 -15.24 30.15
N GLN A 45 3.39 -15.95 30.53
CA GLN A 45 3.65 -16.35 31.93
C GLN A 45 4.35 -15.27 32.78
N THR A 46 4.93 -14.22 32.18
CA THR A 46 5.60 -13.15 32.94
C THR A 46 4.70 -11.91 32.99
N GLY A 47 3.89 -11.83 34.05
CA GLY A 47 2.96 -10.73 34.33
C GLY A 47 3.61 -9.37 34.56
N GLY A 48 4.13 -8.74 33.50
CA GLY A 48 4.75 -7.42 33.55
C GLY A 48 4.85 -6.74 32.19
N SER A 49 3.73 -6.27 31.61
CA SER A 49 3.78 -5.63 30.27
C SER A 49 2.85 -4.44 30.03
N ASN A 50 2.13 -3.94 31.05
CA ASN A 50 1.22 -2.80 30.88
C ASN A 50 1.92 -1.52 30.33
N GLY A 51 3.23 -1.38 30.53
CA GLY A 51 4.03 -0.27 29.99
C GLY A 51 4.47 -0.42 28.52
N LYS A 52 4.78 -1.65 28.06
CA LYS A 52 5.33 -1.91 26.71
C LYS A 52 4.25 -1.99 25.63
N ALA A 53 3.03 -2.38 26.00
CA ALA A 53 1.89 -2.46 25.09
C ALA A 53 1.42 -1.08 24.56
N MET A 54 1.94 0.03 25.09
CA MET A 54 1.50 1.37 24.73
C MET A 54 2.58 2.19 24.02
N GLU A 55 3.69 1.56 23.63
CA GLU A 55 4.74 2.25 22.85
C GLU A 55 4.23 2.63 21.46
N PRO A 56 4.33 3.92 21.08
CA PRO A 56 3.94 4.36 19.75
C PRO A 56 4.96 3.95 18.70
N TYR A 57 4.51 3.88 17.44
CA TYR A 57 5.42 3.78 16.31
C TYR A 57 6.33 5.01 16.22
N SER A 58 7.46 4.85 15.53
CA SER A 58 8.36 5.98 15.24
C SER A 58 7.59 7.10 14.53
N ARG A 59 7.94 8.36 14.81
CA ARG A 59 7.27 9.52 14.19
C ARG A 59 7.28 9.46 12.67
N ARG A 60 8.41 9.06 12.08
CA ARG A 60 8.56 8.91 10.62
C ARG A 60 7.60 7.89 10.04
N MET A 61 7.38 6.76 10.72
CA MET A 61 6.44 5.73 10.28
C MET A 61 4.98 6.19 10.42
N VAL A 62 4.65 6.93 11.48
CA VAL A 62 3.32 7.53 11.66
C VAL A 62 3.05 8.58 10.59
N THR A 63 3.97 9.52 10.36
CA THR A 63 3.84 10.57 9.33
C THR A 63 3.62 9.95 7.94
N ILE A 64 4.45 8.99 7.56
CA ILE A 64 4.31 8.33 6.25
C ILE A 64 3.00 7.58 6.16
N HIS A 65 2.56 6.88 7.21
CA HIS A 65 1.27 6.18 7.19
C HIS A 65 0.11 7.13 6.88
N TRP A 66 0.02 8.27 7.59
CA TRP A 66 -1.05 9.24 7.38
C TRP A 66 -0.94 9.96 6.03
N LEU A 67 0.28 10.27 5.58
CA LEU A 67 0.49 10.85 4.25
C LEU A 67 0.10 9.87 3.14
N THR A 68 0.47 8.58 3.27
CA THR A 68 0.03 7.53 2.34
C THR A 68 -1.48 7.41 2.34
N LEU A 69 -2.15 7.45 3.50
CA LEU A 69 -3.62 7.40 3.55
C LEU A 69 -4.25 8.60 2.83
N ALA A 70 -3.77 9.81 3.09
CA ALA A 70 -4.28 11.02 2.45
C ALA A 70 -4.10 10.96 0.93
N LEU A 71 -2.91 10.59 0.45
CA LEU A 71 -2.65 10.42 -0.97
C LEU A 71 -3.46 9.28 -1.57
N LEU A 72 -3.69 8.18 -0.85
CA LEU A 72 -4.49 7.07 -1.35
C LEU A 72 -5.94 7.49 -1.62
N ILE A 73 -6.53 8.29 -0.73
CA ILE A 73 -7.88 8.85 -0.91
C ILE A 73 -7.91 9.76 -2.15
N VAL A 74 -6.93 10.65 -2.29
CA VAL A 74 -6.82 11.56 -3.44
C VAL A 74 -6.64 10.78 -4.74
N THR A 75 -5.72 9.83 -4.79
CA THR A 75 -5.46 9.01 -5.99
C THR A 75 -6.68 8.18 -6.37
N TRP A 76 -7.39 7.59 -5.40
CA TRP A 76 -8.62 6.86 -5.66
C TRP A 76 -9.70 7.76 -6.28
N TYR A 77 -9.96 8.92 -5.68
CA TYR A 77 -10.91 9.89 -6.21
C TYR A 77 -10.53 10.38 -7.62
N LEU A 78 -9.25 10.69 -7.86
CA LEU A 78 -8.78 11.06 -9.19
C LEU A 78 -8.95 9.93 -10.21
N GLY A 79 -8.76 8.68 -9.80
CA GLY A 79 -8.97 7.51 -10.66
C GLY A 79 -10.43 7.35 -11.07
N ASP A 80 -11.34 7.51 -10.12
CA ASP A 80 -12.80 7.47 -10.35
C ASP A 80 -13.23 8.57 -11.33
N VAL A 81 -12.80 9.82 -11.09
CA VAL A 81 -13.05 10.96 -12.00
C VAL A 81 -12.49 10.70 -13.41
N LEU A 82 -11.34 10.03 -13.54
CA LEU A 82 -10.77 9.69 -14.84
C LEU A 82 -11.60 8.63 -15.59
N VAL A 83 -12.20 7.68 -14.89
CA VAL A 83 -13.12 6.69 -15.48
C VAL A 83 -14.35 7.39 -16.05
N ASP A 84 -14.97 8.29 -15.28
CA ASP A 84 -16.12 9.07 -15.73
C ASP A 84 -15.76 9.97 -16.91
N ALA A 85 -14.67 10.74 -16.80
CA ALA A 85 -14.23 11.63 -17.85
C ALA A 85 -13.88 10.88 -19.16
N ARG A 86 -13.36 9.65 -19.06
CA ARG A 86 -13.13 8.78 -20.22
C ARG A 86 -14.45 8.36 -20.87
N ASN A 87 -15.44 7.96 -20.07
CA ASN A 87 -16.75 7.53 -20.56
C ASN A 87 -17.51 8.68 -21.24
N GLU A 88 -17.36 9.90 -20.71
CA GLU A 88 -17.97 11.13 -21.23
C GLU A 88 -17.17 11.79 -22.36
N LYS A 89 -15.98 11.27 -22.67
CA LYS A 89 -15.02 11.87 -23.63
C LYS A 89 -14.57 13.30 -23.23
N SER A 90 -14.48 13.56 -21.94
CA SER A 90 -14.06 14.83 -21.32
C SER A 90 -12.71 14.71 -20.57
N ALA A 91 -11.99 13.60 -20.75
CA ALA A 91 -10.71 13.35 -20.08
C ALA A 91 -9.64 14.40 -20.42
N THR A 92 -8.86 14.80 -19.42
CA THR A 92 -7.84 15.84 -19.55
C THR A 92 -6.45 15.33 -19.19
N LEU A 93 -5.41 15.91 -19.81
CA LEU A 93 -4.01 15.62 -19.47
C LEU A 93 -3.73 15.91 -17.99
N THR A 94 -4.24 17.02 -17.47
CA THR A 94 -4.05 17.41 -16.06
C THR A 94 -4.59 16.36 -15.10
N GLY A 95 -5.77 15.79 -15.37
CA GLY A 95 -6.33 14.71 -14.55
C GLY A 95 -5.41 13.47 -14.53
N TYR A 96 -4.95 13.04 -15.71
CA TYR A 96 -4.04 11.89 -15.82
C TYR A 96 -2.69 12.17 -15.13
N PHE A 97 -2.10 13.35 -15.33
CA PHE A 97 -0.87 13.75 -14.63
C PHE A 97 -1.05 13.72 -13.12
N ALA A 98 -2.13 14.30 -12.60
CA ALA A 98 -2.40 14.32 -11.17
C ALA A 98 -2.52 12.90 -10.60
N HIS A 99 -3.28 12.02 -11.26
CA HIS A 99 -3.46 10.64 -10.82
C HIS A 99 -2.15 9.84 -10.86
N VAL A 100 -1.39 9.94 -11.96
CA VAL A 100 -0.11 9.22 -12.12
C VAL A 100 0.92 9.69 -11.09
N LEU A 101 1.05 11.00 -10.86
CA LEU A 101 1.98 11.54 -9.86
C LEU A 101 1.57 11.16 -8.44
N ALA A 102 0.28 11.24 -8.11
CA ALA A 102 -0.22 10.86 -6.79
C ALA A 102 -0.06 9.34 -6.54
N GLY A 103 -0.34 8.50 -7.54
CA GLY A 103 -0.10 7.05 -7.49
C GLY A 103 1.38 6.71 -7.35
N GLY A 104 2.26 7.37 -8.10
CA GLY A 104 3.71 7.23 -7.97
C GLY A 104 4.21 7.63 -6.57
N ALA A 105 3.67 8.71 -6.00
CA ALA A 105 4.00 9.13 -4.64
C ALA A 105 3.54 8.09 -3.59
N VAL A 106 2.37 7.47 -3.76
CA VAL A 106 1.91 6.36 -2.91
C VAL A 106 2.90 5.18 -2.95
N LEU A 107 3.41 4.82 -4.13
CA LEU A 107 4.42 3.76 -4.25
C LEU A 107 5.69 4.12 -3.48
N LEU A 108 6.23 5.32 -3.69
CA LEU A 108 7.45 5.78 -3.01
C LEU A 108 7.30 5.78 -1.49
N LEU A 109 6.18 6.30 -0.97
CA LEU A 109 5.89 6.28 0.46
C LEU A 109 5.71 4.86 0.99
N THR A 110 5.11 3.96 0.20
CA THR A 110 4.95 2.55 0.59
C THR A 110 6.30 1.86 0.72
N LEU A 111 7.21 2.06 -0.24
CA LEU A 111 8.58 1.54 -0.17
C LEU A 111 9.34 2.14 1.03
N LEU A 112 9.23 3.45 1.24
CA LEU A 112 9.86 4.10 2.39
C LEU A 112 9.31 3.58 3.73
N ARG A 113 8.01 3.28 3.78
CA ARG A 113 7.37 2.67 4.96
C ARG A 113 7.88 1.26 5.23
N LEU A 114 8.12 0.46 4.19
CA LEU A 114 8.72 -0.87 4.32
C LEU A 114 10.16 -0.77 4.84
N THR A 115 10.95 0.16 4.30
CA THR A 115 12.30 0.45 4.79
C THR A 115 12.30 0.87 6.25
N TYR A 116 11.40 1.78 6.65
CA TYR A 116 11.31 2.20 8.06
C TYR A 116 10.84 1.08 8.97
N ARG A 117 9.93 0.22 8.50
CA ARG A 117 9.49 -0.94 9.25
C ARG A 117 10.60 -1.95 9.53
N SER A 118 11.60 -2.11 8.64
CA SER A 118 12.72 -3.03 8.90
C SER A 118 13.81 -2.46 9.81
N VAL A 119 13.93 -1.14 9.90
CA VAL A 119 14.96 -0.49 10.74
C VAL A 119 14.43 0.02 12.07
N ASP A 120 13.13 0.34 12.15
CA ASP A 120 12.50 0.84 13.37
C ASP A 120 12.03 -0.27 14.29
N LYS A 121 12.06 0.00 15.60
CA LYS A 121 11.42 -0.86 16.60
C LYS A 121 9.91 -0.90 16.35
N ILE A 122 9.39 -2.11 16.12
CA ILE A 122 7.95 -2.36 15.96
C ILE A 122 7.36 -2.64 17.35
N PRO A 123 6.31 -1.91 17.79
CA PRO A 123 5.61 -2.22 19.03
C PRO A 123 5.03 -3.65 19.02
N PRO A 124 5.03 -4.35 20.16
CA PRO A 124 4.50 -5.71 20.23
C PRO A 124 3.00 -5.74 19.92
N PRO A 125 2.46 -6.85 19.39
CA PRO A 125 1.03 -6.99 19.15
C PRO A 125 0.18 -6.77 20.41
N LEU A 126 -1.11 -6.41 20.24
CA LEU A 126 -2.06 -6.15 21.34
C LEU A 126 -3.06 -7.29 21.55
N GLY A 127 -3.26 -8.15 20.55
CA GLY A 127 -4.31 -9.16 20.56
C GLY A 127 -3.87 -10.50 21.16
N PHE A 128 -4.76 -11.47 21.04
CA PHE A 128 -4.45 -12.89 21.19
C PHE A 128 -4.05 -13.46 19.82
N ALA A 129 -3.31 -14.57 19.80
CA ALA A 129 -2.64 -15.17 18.64
C ALA A 129 -3.39 -15.07 17.30
N LEU A 130 -4.67 -15.46 17.27
CA LEU A 130 -5.47 -15.48 16.04
C LEU A 130 -5.73 -14.07 15.48
N MET A 131 -6.02 -13.10 16.35
CA MET A 131 -6.36 -11.75 15.92
C MET A 131 -5.11 -10.98 15.44
N ASP A 132 -3.96 -11.25 16.05
CA ASP A 132 -2.68 -10.73 15.59
C ASP A 132 -2.27 -11.32 14.24
N MET A 133 -2.54 -12.62 14.01
CA MET A 133 -2.30 -13.28 12.72
C MET A 133 -3.13 -12.64 11.60
N VAL A 134 -4.43 -12.42 11.84
CA VAL A 134 -5.32 -11.76 10.88
C VAL A 134 -4.86 -10.33 10.61
N ALA A 135 -4.55 -9.56 11.66
CA ALA A 135 -4.06 -8.20 11.52
C ALA A 135 -2.73 -8.15 10.74
N GLY A 136 -1.83 -9.10 10.97
CA GLY A 136 -0.60 -9.26 10.20
C GLY A 136 -0.87 -9.52 8.72
N GLY A 137 -1.75 -10.48 8.42
CA GLY A 137 -2.17 -10.81 7.06
C GLY A 137 -2.78 -9.64 6.31
N VAL A 138 -3.67 -8.86 6.95
CA VAL A 138 -4.26 -7.66 6.36
C VAL A 138 -3.19 -6.61 6.03
N HIS A 139 -2.25 -6.34 6.95
CA HIS A 139 -1.17 -5.39 6.66
C HIS A 139 -0.28 -5.83 5.50
N TYR A 140 0.07 -7.12 5.46
CA TYR A 140 0.86 -7.68 4.37
C TYR A 140 0.15 -7.57 3.03
N LEU A 141 -1.13 -7.93 3.00
CA LEU A 141 -1.97 -7.81 1.82
C LEU A 141 -2.08 -6.35 1.34
N LEU A 142 -2.25 -5.39 2.24
CA LEU A 142 -2.25 -3.97 1.89
C LEU A 142 -0.91 -3.54 1.26
N TYR A 143 0.24 -3.98 1.77
CA TYR A 143 1.52 -3.66 1.15
C TYR A 143 1.65 -4.22 -0.26
N ILE A 144 1.28 -5.49 -0.47
CA ILE A 144 1.28 -6.11 -1.80
C ILE A 144 0.36 -5.35 -2.74
N LEU A 145 -0.87 -5.06 -2.32
CA LEU A 145 -1.86 -4.38 -3.15
C LEU A 145 -1.39 -3.00 -3.57
N LEU A 146 -0.84 -2.19 -2.65
CA LEU A 146 -0.32 -0.86 -2.98
C LEU A 146 0.82 -0.91 -4.01
N ILE A 147 1.70 -1.91 -3.91
CA ILE A 147 2.79 -2.11 -4.88
C ILE A 147 2.22 -2.56 -6.23
N LEU A 148 1.40 -3.61 -6.27
CA LEU A 148 0.85 -4.16 -7.51
C LEU A 148 -0.07 -3.17 -8.23
N LEU A 149 -0.84 -2.37 -7.48
CA LEU A 149 -1.70 -1.32 -8.05
C LEU A 149 -0.85 -0.24 -8.71
N SER A 150 0.23 0.20 -8.06
CA SER A 150 1.15 1.17 -8.64
C SER A 150 1.88 0.63 -9.89
N LEU A 151 2.34 -0.63 -9.83
CA LEU A 151 3.01 -1.27 -10.96
C LEU A 151 2.07 -1.50 -12.15
N SER A 152 0.84 -1.95 -11.92
CA SER A 152 -0.16 -2.12 -12.99
C SER A 152 -0.56 -0.78 -13.62
N GLY A 153 -0.66 0.29 -12.83
CA GLY A 153 -0.89 1.65 -13.34
C GLY A 153 0.28 2.14 -14.19
N PHE A 154 1.51 1.93 -13.72
CA PHE A 154 2.72 2.25 -14.50
C PHE A 154 2.81 1.43 -15.79
N MET A 155 2.47 0.15 -15.76
CA MET A 155 2.40 -0.69 -16.96
C MET A 155 1.33 -0.18 -17.93
N THR A 156 0.17 0.27 -17.44
CA THR A 156 -0.86 0.90 -18.26
C THR A 156 -0.33 2.15 -18.96
N LEU A 157 0.41 2.99 -18.24
CA LEU A 157 1.07 4.16 -18.81
C LEU A 157 2.03 3.79 -19.95
N LEU A 158 2.86 2.76 -19.76
CA LEU A 158 3.87 2.34 -20.75
C LEU A 158 3.29 1.64 -21.98
N THR A 159 2.14 0.98 -21.84
CA THR A 159 1.59 0.06 -22.84
C THR A 159 0.33 0.57 -23.54
N SER A 160 -0.10 1.80 -23.23
CA SER A 160 -1.24 2.47 -23.84
C SER A 160 -0.86 3.83 -24.42
N SER A 161 -1.78 4.46 -25.15
CA SER A 161 -1.61 5.81 -25.67
C SER A 161 -1.58 6.88 -24.58
N VAL A 162 -1.92 6.56 -23.32
CA VAL A 162 -1.77 7.51 -22.19
C VAL A 162 -0.32 7.95 -22.04
N GLY A 163 0.64 7.02 -22.15
CA GLY A 163 2.06 7.37 -22.04
C GLY A 163 2.49 8.35 -23.11
N GLU A 164 2.10 8.09 -24.35
CA GLU A 164 2.36 8.99 -25.48
C GLU A 164 1.69 10.35 -25.29
N ALA A 165 0.39 10.37 -24.96
CA ALA A 165 -0.39 11.57 -24.69
C ALA A 165 0.27 12.49 -23.64
N LEU A 166 0.76 11.91 -22.54
CA LEU A 166 1.44 12.69 -21.49
C LEU A 166 2.83 13.16 -21.93
N LEU A 167 3.57 12.36 -22.71
CA LEU A 167 4.92 12.72 -23.17
C LEU A 167 4.91 13.85 -24.20
N VAL A 168 3.99 13.81 -25.17
CA VAL A 168 3.87 14.85 -26.21
C VAL A 168 2.89 15.95 -25.87
N VAL A 169 2.24 15.86 -24.70
CA VAL A 169 1.26 16.83 -24.19
C VAL A 169 0.10 17.02 -25.18
N ASP A 170 -0.45 15.91 -25.66
CA ASP A 170 -1.60 15.90 -26.59
C ASP A 170 -2.78 15.13 -25.97
N ALA A 171 -3.84 15.86 -25.62
CA ALA A 171 -5.06 15.28 -25.07
C ALA A 171 -5.81 14.42 -26.10
N GLY A 172 -5.62 14.65 -27.40
CA GLY A 172 -6.25 13.88 -28.47
C GLY A 172 -5.80 12.42 -28.54
N LEU A 173 -4.65 12.10 -27.94
CA LEU A 173 -4.13 10.74 -27.83
C LEU A 173 -4.67 9.98 -26.62
N LEU A 174 -5.40 10.64 -25.70
CA LEU A 174 -5.97 9.97 -24.54
C LEU A 174 -7.03 8.95 -24.98
N PRO A 175 -6.94 7.69 -24.52
CA PRO A 175 -7.85 6.66 -24.97
C PRO A 175 -9.23 6.82 -24.34
N THR A 176 -10.28 6.79 -25.16
CA THR A 176 -11.65 6.61 -24.67
C THR A 176 -11.91 5.15 -24.26
N LYS A 177 -11.14 4.22 -24.82
CA LYS A 177 -11.08 2.81 -24.42
C LYS A 177 -9.65 2.32 -24.57
N TYR A 178 -9.18 1.52 -23.61
CA TYR A 178 -7.89 0.87 -23.73
C TYR A 178 -7.96 -0.23 -24.80
N THR A 179 -6.95 -0.29 -25.67
CA THR A 179 -6.80 -1.29 -26.73
C THR A 179 -5.38 -1.82 -26.77
N GLY A 180 -5.18 -3.00 -27.37
CA GLY A 180 -3.85 -3.59 -27.51
C GLY A 180 -3.22 -3.97 -26.17
N PRO A 181 -1.88 -3.84 -26.03
CA PRO A 181 -1.16 -4.30 -24.82
C PRO A 181 -1.60 -3.64 -23.51
N GLY A 182 -2.15 -2.42 -23.55
CA GLY A 182 -2.61 -1.68 -22.37
C GLY A 182 -3.90 -2.19 -21.74
N VAL A 183 -4.64 -3.09 -22.39
CA VAL A 183 -5.91 -3.64 -21.87
C VAL A 183 -5.70 -4.41 -20.57
N ILE A 184 -4.72 -5.32 -20.54
CA ILE A 184 -4.51 -6.21 -19.40
C ILE A 184 -4.01 -5.44 -18.17
N PRO A 185 -2.98 -4.59 -18.25
CA PRO A 185 -2.52 -3.80 -17.09
C PRO A 185 -3.62 -2.91 -16.51
N HIS A 186 -4.45 -2.30 -17.36
CA HIS A 186 -5.56 -1.45 -16.91
C HIS A 186 -6.64 -2.26 -16.21
N ALA A 187 -7.05 -3.41 -16.78
CA ALA A 187 -8.04 -4.29 -16.16
C ALA A 187 -7.56 -4.84 -14.81
N VAL A 188 -6.28 -5.20 -14.72
CA VAL A 188 -5.65 -5.59 -13.44
C VAL A 188 -5.69 -4.42 -12.46
N HIS A 189 -5.36 -3.20 -12.89
CA HIS A 189 -5.38 -2.02 -12.04
C HIS A 189 -6.78 -1.75 -11.46
N GLU A 190 -7.83 -1.71 -12.29
CA GLU A 190 -9.23 -1.53 -11.85
C GLU A 190 -9.68 -2.65 -10.88
N THR A 191 -9.30 -3.90 -11.16
CA THR A 191 -9.58 -5.04 -10.27
C THR A 191 -8.91 -4.87 -8.92
N LEU A 192 -7.63 -4.48 -8.91
CA LEU A 192 -6.85 -4.26 -7.69
C LEU A 192 -7.40 -3.11 -6.85
N VAL A 193 -7.96 -2.06 -7.45
CA VAL A 193 -8.65 -0.97 -6.72
C VAL A 193 -9.82 -1.54 -5.92
N THR A 194 -10.66 -2.37 -6.54
CA THR A 194 -11.83 -2.99 -5.88
C THR A 194 -11.40 -3.88 -4.70
N VAL A 195 -10.36 -4.69 -4.91
CA VAL A 195 -9.78 -5.54 -3.86
C VAL A 195 -9.20 -4.67 -2.74
N LEU A 196 -8.47 -3.59 -3.08
CA LEU A 196 -7.89 -2.68 -2.10
C LEU A 196 -8.95 -2.02 -1.23
N ILE A 197 -10.04 -1.50 -1.81
CA ILE A 197 -11.14 -0.89 -1.04
C ILE A 197 -11.72 -1.89 -0.04
N THR A 198 -11.92 -3.13 -0.48
CA THR A 198 -12.42 -4.22 0.39
C THR A 198 -11.48 -4.48 1.56
N VAL A 199 -10.17 -4.56 1.30
CA VAL A 199 -9.16 -4.81 2.35
C VAL A 199 -8.98 -3.60 3.27
N VAL A 200 -9.07 -2.37 2.75
CA VAL A 200 -9.07 -1.14 3.54
C VAL A 200 -10.30 -1.09 4.45
N ALA A 201 -11.48 -1.49 3.97
CA ALA A 201 -12.67 -1.60 4.81
C ALA A 201 -12.46 -2.59 5.97
N MET A 202 -11.90 -3.78 5.68
CA MET A 202 -11.54 -4.76 6.73
C MET A 202 -10.53 -4.18 7.74
N HIS A 203 -9.54 -3.42 7.26
CA HIS A 203 -8.56 -2.75 8.12
C HIS A 203 -9.24 -1.74 9.07
N ILE A 204 -10.13 -0.90 8.54
CA ILE A 204 -10.88 0.09 9.33
C ILE A 204 -11.80 -0.60 10.34
N LEU A 205 -12.47 -1.69 9.96
CA LEU A 205 -13.28 -2.49 10.90
C LEU A 205 -12.45 -3.03 12.07
N GLY A 206 -11.21 -3.45 11.79
CA GLY A 206 -10.24 -3.81 12.82
C GLY A 206 -9.97 -2.65 13.78
N VAL A 207 -9.70 -1.45 13.24
CA VAL A 207 -9.48 -0.24 14.04
C VAL A 207 -10.70 0.10 14.91
N ILE A 208 -11.91 0.05 14.35
CA ILE A 208 -13.17 0.30 15.08
C ILE A 208 -13.33 -0.70 16.23
N LYS A 209 -13.09 -1.99 15.98
CA LYS A 209 -13.13 -3.03 17.02
C LYS A 209 -12.15 -2.74 18.15
N HIS A 210 -10.91 -2.38 17.82
CA HIS A 210 -9.90 -2.04 18.83
C HIS A 210 -10.29 -0.77 19.62
N GLN A 211 -10.83 0.24 18.95
CA GLN A 211 -11.16 1.52 19.57
C GLN A 211 -12.40 1.46 20.47
N PHE A 212 -13.47 0.79 20.04
CA PHE A 212 -14.76 0.84 20.73
C PHE A 212 -15.09 -0.40 21.55
N ILE A 213 -14.64 -1.59 21.11
CA ILE A 213 -14.94 -2.85 21.79
C ILE A 213 -13.80 -3.22 22.75
N MET A 214 -12.55 -3.29 22.24
CA MET A 214 -11.41 -3.69 23.06
C MET A 214 -10.89 -2.56 23.95
N LYS A 215 -11.03 -1.31 23.49
CA LYS A 215 -10.61 -0.09 24.21
C LYS A 215 -9.14 -0.14 24.65
N ASP A 216 -8.28 -0.79 23.85
CA ASP A 216 -6.86 -1.01 24.14
C ASP A 216 -5.97 0.19 23.73
N GLY A 217 -6.56 1.21 23.12
CA GLY A 217 -5.87 2.42 22.70
C GLY A 217 -4.95 2.21 21.49
N LEU A 218 -5.22 1.23 20.62
CA LEU A 218 -4.47 1.00 19.37
C LEU A 218 -4.14 2.30 18.61
N MET A 219 -5.11 3.21 18.47
CA MET A 219 -4.94 4.48 17.75
C MET A 219 -3.87 5.40 18.35
N ARG A 220 -3.57 5.28 19.66
CA ARG A 220 -2.47 6.04 20.28
C ARG A 220 -1.11 5.63 19.73
N ARG A 221 -0.97 4.41 19.17
CA ARG A 221 0.28 3.98 18.54
C ARG A 221 0.52 4.64 17.18
N MET A 222 -0.54 5.13 16.53
CA MET A 222 -0.51 5.89 15.28
C MET A 222 -0.69 7.40 15.49
N SER A 223 -0.45 7.90 16.70
CA SER A 223 -0.55 9.33 17.00
C SER A 223 0.82 10.01 16.93
N LEU A 224 0.88 11.22 16.37
CA LEU A 224 2.10 12.07 16.39
C LEU A 224 2.39 12.64 17.80
N ARG A 225 1.45 12.54 18.75
CA ARG A 225 1.56 13.17 20.07
C ARG A 225 2.57 12.43 20.94
N LYS A 226 3.68 13.10 21.29
CA LYS A 226 4.59 12.63 22.35
C LYS A 226 3.80 12.64 23.66
N LYS A 227 3.78 11.54 24.42
CA LYS A 227 3.42 11.63 25.83
C LYS A 227 4.51 12.50 26.46
N GLY A 228 4.18 13.75 26.80
CA GLY A 228 5.09 14.61 27.55
C GLY A 228 5.52 13.86 28.80
N GLY A 229 6.84 13.79 29.03
CA GLY A 229 7.35 13.32 30.30
C GLY A 229 6.80 14.25 31.37
N ARG A 230 5.81 13.78 32.13
CA ARG A 230 5.54 14.33 33.45
C ARG A 230 6.57 13.70 34.36
N SER A 231 7.75 14.30 34.42
CA SER A 231 8.55 14.30 35.64
C SER A 231 7.84 15.24 36.60
N ALA A 232 7.12 14.66 37.57
CA ALA A 232 6.85 15.31 38.85
C ALA A 232 7.75 14.63 39.87
#